data_AF-A0A973Q5Z8-F1
#
_entry.id   AF-A0A973Q5Z8-F1
#
_cell.length_a   1.000
_cell.length_b   1.000
_cell.length_c   1.000
_cell.angle_alpha   90.00
_cell.angle_beta   90.00
_cell.angle_gamma   90.00
#
_symmetry.space_group_name_H-M   'P 1'
#
loop_
_entity.id
_entity.type
_entity.pdbx_description
1 polymer ?
#
loop_
_entity_poly.entity_id
_entity_poly.type
_entity_poly.pdbx_seq_one_letter_code
_entity_poly.pdbx_strand_id
1 'polypeptide(L)'
;SLTEAPHHPHLAARGTFTEAHGTVQPAPAPRFSATPAALRLPPPLPGEHTAEVARDWDTPALTARQDGPPPYRPASDAPARDRT
;
A
#
# COMPACT_ATOMS: atom_id res chain seq x y z
N SER A 1 -11.91 8.61 -15.51
CA SER A 1 -10.81 7.63 -15.38
C SER A 1 -10.31 7.56 -13.94
N LEU A 2 -9.63 6.48 -13.54
CA LEU A 2 -8.94 6.40 -12.24
C LEU A 2 -7.89 7.51 -12.08
N THR A 3 -7.21 7.90 -13.16
CA THR A 3 -6.22 8.97 -13.15
C THR A 3 -6.84 10.36 -12.95
N GLU A 4 -8.09 10.56 -13.37
CA GLU A 4 -8.78 11.86 -13.26
C GLU A 4 -9.49 12.04 -11.91
N ALA A 5 -9.87 10.93 -11.26
CA ALA A 5 -10.67 10.94 -10.05
C ALA A 5 -10.06 11.77 -8.89
N PRO A 6 -8.74 11.71 -8.61
CA PRO A 6 -8.11 12.53 -7.57
C PRO A 6 -8.31 14.04 -7.79
N HIS A 7 -8.46 14.47 -9.04
CA HIS A 7 -8.55 15.88 -9.43
C HIS A 7 -9.98 16.37 -9.54
N HIS A 8 -10.99 15.49 -9.46
CA HIS A 8 -12.39 15.91 -9.53
C HIS A 8 -12.74 16.79 -8.31
N PRO A 9 -13.39 17.96 -8.48
CA PRO A 9 -13.58 18.94 -7.41
C PRO A 9 -14.21 18.35 -6.14
N HIS A 10 -15.20 17.47 -6.28
CA HIS A 10 -15.84 16.81 -5.15
C HIS A 10 -14.90 15.88 -4.36
N LEU A 11 -14.00 15.18 -5.05
CA LEU A 11 -13.11 14.19 -4.46
C LEU A 11 -11.90 14.87 -3.81
N ALA A 12 -11.38 15.91 -4.48
CA ALA A 12 -10.35 16.80 -3.93
C ALA A 12 -10.84 17.51 -2.65
N ALA A 13 -12.04 18.11 -2.68
CA ALA A 13 -12.60 18.81 -1.52
C ALA A 13 -12.82 17.89 -0.30
N ARG A 14 -12.98 16.59 -0.52
CA ARG A 14 -13.13 15.61 0.56
C ARG A 14 -11.81 14.97 0.98
N GLY A 15 -10.72 15.16 0.24
CA GLY A 15 -9.48 14.42 0.46
C GLY A 15 -9.69 12.91 0.30
N THR A 16 -10.45 12.49 -0.72
CA THR A 16 -10.74 11.07 -0.96
C THR A 16 -9.51 10.30 -1.45
N PHE A 17 -8.59 10.98 -2.13
CA PHE A 17 -7.29 10.44 -2.51
C PHE A 17 -6.19 11.21 -1.78
N THR A 18 -5.09 10.53 -1.50
CA THR A 18 -3.89 11.09 -0.87
C THR A 18 -2.65 10.55 -1.59
N GLU A 19 -1.59 11.33 -1.60
CA GLU A 19 -0.28 10.89 -2.07
C GLU A 19 0.53 10.43 -0.87
N ALA A 20 0.90 9.14 -0.85
CA ALA A 20 1.73 8.59 0.20
C ALA A 20 2.61 7.48 -0.37
N HIS A 21 3.86 7.43 0.09
CA HIS A 21 4.86 6.47 -0.35
C HIS A 21 5.07 6.44 -1.88
N GLY A 22 4.99 7.61 -2.52
CA GLY A 22 5.25 7.79 -3.95
C GLY A 22 4.10 7.34 -4.87
N THR A 23 2.89 7.13 -4.35
CA THR A 23 1.72 6.75 -5.16
C THR A 23 0.46 7.46 -4.67
N VAL A 24 -0.39 7.86 -5.62
CA VAL A 24 -1.74 8.35 -5.35
C VAL A 24 -2.64 7.16 -5.02
N GLN A 25 -3.20 7.16 -3.82
CA GLN A 25 -4.03 6.08 -3.31
C GLN A 25 -5.26 6.65 -2.57
N PRO A 26 -6.32 5.86 -2.39
CA PRO A 26 -7.43 6.27 -1.54
C PRO A 26 -6.95 6.62 -0.12
N ALA A 27 -7.47 7.70 0.44
CA ALA A 27 -7.24 8.01 1.85
C ALA A 27 -7.98 7.00 2.75
N PRO A 28 -7.48 6.73 3.98
CA PRO A 28 -8.16 5.85 4.93
C PRO A 28 -9.63 6.23 5.16
N ALA A 29 -10.49 5.21 5.25
CA ALA A 29 -11.92 5.36 5.50
C ALA A 29 -12.40 4.33 6.55
N PRO A 30 -13.41 4.66 7.40
CA PRO A 30 -14.10 5.95 7.53
C PRO A 30 -13.24 7.08 8.13
N ARG A 31 -13.65 8.33 7.90
CA ARG A 31 -12.95 9.53 8.41
C ARG A 31 -13.47 9.91 9.80
N PHE A 32 -12.92 9.28 10.83
CA PHE A 32 -13.27 9.57 12.23
C PHE A 32 -12.71 10.92 12.67
N SER A 33 -13.51 11.71 13.40
CA SER A 33 -13.10 13.02 13.92
C SER A 33 -12.26 12.92 15.19
N ALA A 34 -12.60 12.00 16.10
CA ALA A 34 -11.91 11.84 17.38
C ALA A 34 -10.57 11.10 17.23
N THR A 35 -10.50 10.14 16.30
CA THR A 35 -9.32 9.29 16.05
C THR A 35 -9.01 9.21 14.56
N PRO A 36 -8.48 10.28 13.95
CA PRO A 36 -8.13 10.28 12.55
C PRO A 36 -7.14 9.16 12.22
N ALA A 37 -7.45 8.36 11.19
CA ALA A 37 -6.53 7.37 10.67
C ALA A 37 -5.40 8.04 9.86
N ALA A 38 -4.20 7.46 9.92
CA ALA A 38 -3.02 7.97 9.22
C ALA A 38 -2.26 6.83 8.54
N LEU A 39 -1.73 7.10 7.34
CA LEU A 39 -0.77 6.22 6.67
C LEU A 39 0.60 6.47 7.29
N ARG A 40 1.10 5.50 8.07
CA ARG A 40 2.34 5.67 8.85
C ARG A 40 3.56 5.01 8.23
N LEU A 41 3.36 3.93 7.47
CA LEU A 41 4.44 3.09 6.96
C LEU A 41 4.18 2.75 5.49
N PRO A 42 5.24 2.65 4.67
CA PRO A 42 5.12 2.11 3.34
C PRO A 42 4.70 0.62 3.38
N PRO A 43 4.25 0.06 2.24
CA PRO A 43 4.09 -1.39 2.13
C PRO A 43 5.41 -2.10 2.43
N PRO A 44 5.42 -3.15 3.28
CA PRO A 44 6.64 -3.85 3.61
C PRO A 44 7.12 -4.75 2.47
N LEU A 45 8.42 -4.99 2.44
CA LEU A 45 9.00 -6.03 1.60
C LEU A 45 8.62 -7.43 2.10
N PRO A 46 8.63 -8.45 1.22
CA PRO A 46 8.44 -9.83 1.66
C PRO A 46 9.48 -10.23 2.72
N GLY A 47 9.01 -10.67 3.88
CA GLY A 47 9.85 -11.11 5.00
C GLY A 47 10.37 -10.01 5.93
N GLU A 48 10.09 -8.73 5.64
CA GLU A 48 10.64 -7.58 6.40
C GLU A 48 10.38 -7.67 7.91
N HIS A 49 9.20 -8.15 8.32
CA HIS A 49 8.82 -8.23 9.73
C HIS A 49 8.83 -9.65 10.30
N THR A 50 9.30 -10.66 9.55
CA THR A 50 9.23 -12.08 9.97
C THR A 50 9.95 -12.33 11.30
N ALA A 51 11.14 -11.77 11.47
CA ALA A 51 11.92 -11.95 12.70
C ALA A 51 11.33 -11.21 13.91
N GLU A 52 10.64 -10.08 13.68
CA GLU A 52 9.96 -9.34 14.73
C GLU A 52 8.76 -10.12 15.26
N VAL A 53 7.85 -10.50 14.36
CA VAL A 53 6.64 -11.26 14.72
C VAL A 53 6.99 -12.60 15.35
N ALA A 54 8.00 -13.32 14.84
CA ALA A 54 8.43 -14.60 15.40
C ALA A 54 8.91 -14.49 16.85
N ARG A 55 9.50 -13.35 17.24
CA ARG A 55 9.92 -13.10 18.62
C ARG A 55 8.74 -12.76 19.50
N ASP A 56 7.86 -11.88 19.03
CA ASP A 56 6.70 -11.41 19.78
C ASP A 56 5.73 -12.56 20.12
N TRP A 57 5.70 -13.58 19.26
CA TRP A 57 4.83 -14.75 19.39
C TRP A 57 5.56 -16.00 19.89
N ASP A 58 6.84 -15.91 20.27
CA ASP A 58 7.68 -17.03 20.75
C ASP A 58 7.73 -18.24 19.79
N THR A 59 7.87 -17.96 18.49
CA THR A 59 7.96 -18.97 17.42
C THR A 59 9.27 -18.85 16.63
N PRO A 60 10.45 -19.05 17.24
CA PRO A 60 11.75 -18.81 16.61
C PRO A 60 12.01 -19.70 15.38
N ALA A 61 11.33 -20.85 15.25
CA ALA A 61 11.46 -21.72 14.08
C ALA A 61 11.06 -21.06 12.75
N LEU A 62 10.22 -20.01 12.78
CA LEU A 62 9.76 -19.31 11.59
C LEU A 62 10.84 -18.46 10.92
N THR A 63 11.93 -18.11 11.61
CA THR A 63 13.04 -17.34 11.02
C THR A 63 14.00 -18.19 10.19
N ALA A 64 13.96 -19.52 10.33
CA ALA A 64 14.90 -20.43 9.67
C ALA A 64 14.58 -20.71 8.19
N ARG A 65 13.35 -20.46 7.74
CA ARG A 65 12.92 -20.64 6.34
C ARG A 65 13.02 -19.32 5.58
N GLN A 66 14.22 -18.94 5.16
CA GLN A 66 14.44 -17.80 4.25
C GLN A 66 14.95 -18.28 2.88
N ASP A 67 14.22 -19.19 2.24
CA ASP A 67 14.31 -19.33 0.78
C ASP A 67 13.47 -18.19 0.21
N GLY A 68 14.15 -17.10 -0.18
CA GLY A 68 13.50 -15.85 -0.56
C GLY A 68 12.52 -16.03 -1.73
N PRO A 69 11.41 -15.28 -1.77
CA PRO A 69 10.56 -15.25 -2.96
C PRO A 69 11.36 -14.72 -4.15
N PRO A 70 11.06 -15.15 -5.40
CA PRO A 70 11.67 -14.55 -6.58
C PRO A 70 11.47 -13.03 -6.54
N PRO A 71 12.43 -12.23 -7.04
CA PRO A 71 12.33 -10.77 -6.99
C PRO A 71 11.01 -10.31 -7.58
N TYR A 72 10.36 -9.37 -6.91
CA TYR A 72 9.16 -8.70 -7.40
C TYR A 72 9.47 -8.13 -8.79
N ARG A 73 8.81 -8.68 -9.82
CA ARG A 73 8.75 -8.05 -11.14
C ARG A 73 7.55 -7.10 -11.10
N PRO A 74 7.73 -5.77 -11.20
CA PRO A 74 6.60 -4.90 -11.47
C PRO A 74 5.94 -5.37 -12.77
N ALA A 75 4.61 -5.29 -12.83
CA ALA A 75 3.91 -5.49 -14.08
C ALA A 75 4.49 -4.50 -15.10
N SER A 76 5.16 -5.02 -16.13
CA SER A 76 5.65 -4.21 -17.24
C SER A 76 4.47 -3.38 -17.78
N ASP A 77 4.69 -2.07 -17.96
CA ASP A 77 3.77 -1.14 -18.63
C ASP A 77 3.18 -1.81 -19.88
N ALA A 78 1.97 -2.34 -19.74
CA ALA A 78 1.21 -2.83 -20.88
C ALA A 78 0.62 -1.59 -21.55
N PRO A 79 0.92 -1.31 -22.83
CA PRO A 79 0.42 -0.11 -23.47
C PRO A 79 -1.10 -0.13 -23.46
N ALA A 80 -1.70 0.98 -23.02
CA ALA A 80 -3.13 1.21 -23.03
C ALA A 80 -3.65 0.89 -24.45
N ARG A 81 -4.47 -0.16 -24.56
CA ARG A 81 -5.16 -0.45 -25.81
C ARG A 81 -6.22 0.64 -26.00
N ASP A 82 -5.91 1.55 -26.91
CA ASP A 82 -6.81 2.58 -27.41
C ASP A 82 -8.11 1.91 -27.90
N ARG A 83 -9.25 2.33 -27.37
CA ARG A 83 -10.58 1.91 -27.85
C ARG A 83 -11.27 3.15 -28.42
N THR A 84 -11.21 3.26 -29.74
CA THR A 84 -12.24 3.90 -30.57
C THR A 84 -13.59 3.21 -30.42
#